data_AF-A0ABD6BP93-F1
#
_entry.id   AF-A0ABD6BP93-F1
#
_cell.length_a   1.000
_cell.length_b   1.000
_cell.length_c   1.000
_cell.angle_alpha   90.00
_cell.angle_beta   90.00
_cell.angle_gamma   90.00
#
_symmetry.space_group_name_H-M   'P 1'
#
loop_
_entity.id
_entity.type
_entity.pdbx_description
1 polymer ?
#
loop_
_entity_poly.entity_id
_entity_poly.type
_entity_poly.pdbx_seq_one_letter_code
_entity_poly.pdbx_strand_id
1 'polypeptide(L)' 'MSNRVVQGRMVTPESLAEQVEGDSVLEAEPIRDADRDCPDCGGDVISVGYMPSVTEFVTAYKCQECDWAEVDRD' A
#
# COMPACT_ATOMS: atom_id res chain seq x y z
N MET A 1 6.60 4.83 11.44
CA MET A 1 7.10 3.95 10.36
C MET A 1 6.98 2.53 10.86
N SER A 2 5.81 1.92 10.68
CA SER A 2 5.57 0.53 11.09
C SER A 2 5.66 -0.33 9.86
N ASN A 3 6.68 -1.20 9.79
CA ASN A 3 6.76 -2.21 8.75
C ASN A 3 5.63 -3.23 8.93
N ARG A 4 5.20 -3.87 7.85
CA ARG A 4 4.14 -4.88 7.86
C ARG A 4 4.59 -6.15 7.17
N VAL A 5 3.96 -7.27 7.49
CA VAL A 5 4.16 -8.52 6.74
C VAL A 5 3.07 -8.59 5.67
N VAL A 6 3.48 -8.66 4.41
CA VAL A 6 2.60 -8.80 3.25
C VAL A 6 3.08 -10.01 2.46
N GLN A 7 2.18 -10.96 2.23
CA GLN A 7 2.45 -12.21 1.50
C GLN A 7 3.71 -12.94 2.02
N GLY A 8 3.87 -12.97 3.35
CA GLY A 8 5.00 -13.61 4.03
C GLY A 8 6.33 -12.86 3.96
N ARG A 9 6.36 -11.62 3.44
CA ARG A 9 7.55 -10.77 3.36
C ARG A 9 7.37 -9.51 4.20
N MET A 10 8.44 -9.07 4.86
CA MET A 10 8.44 -7.79 5.55
C MET A 10 8.55 -6.67 4.51
N VAL A 11 7.62 -5.72 4.54
CA VAL A 11 7.59 -4.55 3.67
C VAL A 11 7.72 -3.27 4.50
N THR A 12 8.51 -2.34 4.00
CA THR A 12 8.54 -0.96 4.48
C THR A 12 7.43 -0.15 3.79
N PRO A 13 7.03 1.01 4.34
CA PRO A 13 6.07 1.88 3.68
C PRO A 13 6.46 2.25 2.25
N GLU A 14 7.73 2.63 2.02
CA GLU A 14 8.24 2.95 0.68
C GLU A 14 8.15 1.75 -0.26
N SER A 15 8.66 0.57 0.14
CA SER A 15 8.62 -0.62 -0.73
C SER A 15 7.20 -1.09 -1.06
N LEU A 16 6.25 -0.87 -0.15
CA LEU A 16 4.84 -1.18 -0.38
C LEU A 16 4.23 -0.20 -1.40
N ALA A 17 4.51 1.09 -1.23
CA ALA A 17 4.07 2.12 -2.17
C ALA A 17 4.64 1.86 -3.57
N GLU A 18 5.94 1.58 -3.69
CA GLU A 18 6.58 1.23 -4.98
C GLU A 18 6.01 -0.04 -5.59
N GLN A 19 5.70 -1.05 -4.77
CA GLN A 19 5.08 -2.30 -5.26
C GLN A 19 3.71 -2.05 -5.88
N VAL A 20 2.90 -1.18 -5.29
CA VAL A 20 1.56 -0.89 -5.77
C VAL A 20 1.59 0.13 -6.93
N GLU A 21 2.47 1.13 -6.87
CA GLU A 21 2.69 2.11 -7.96
C GLU A 21 3.25 1.46 -9.22
N GLY A 22 4.13 0.46 -9.06
CA GLY A 22 4.90 -0.13 -10.16
C GLY A 22 6.12 0.72 -10.57
N ASP A 23 6.40 1.82 -9.87
CA ASP A 23 7.51 2.73 -10.11
C ASP A 23 8.04 3.31 -8.78
N SER A 24 9.17 4.03 -8.81
CA SER A 24 9.73 4.65 -7.61
C SER A 24 8.88 5.82 -7.10
N VAL A 25 8.82 5.98 -5.77
CA VAL A 25 8.10 7.07 -5.10
C VAL A 25 9.06 8.02 -4.38
N LEU A 26 8.63 9.26 -4.13
CA LEU A 26 9.45 10.26 -3.43
C LEU A 26 9.38 10.12 -1.92
N GLU A 27 8.18 9.88 -1.37
CA GLU A 27 7.94 9.75 0.07
C GLU A 27 6.73 8.86 0.33
N ALA A 28 6.72 8.13 1.46
CA ALA A 28 5.61 7.30 1.90
C ALA A 28 5.29 7.52 3.39
N GLU A 29 4.01 7.65 3.69
CA GLU A 29 3.47 7.70 5.05
C GLU A 29 3.49 6.30 5.71
N PRO A 30 3.43 6.20 7.05
CA PRO A 30 3.35 4.91 7.72
C PRO A 30 2.15 4.07 7.27
N ILE A 31 2.37 2.75 7.12
CA ILE A 31 1.33 1.77 6.83
C ILE A 31 0.26 1.79 7.93
N ARG A 32 -1.01 1.72 7.53
CA ARG A 32 -2.19 1.61 8.42
C ARG A 32 -3.06 0.44 8.00
N ASP A 33 -3.82 -0.10 8.94
CA ASP A 33 -4.91 -1.04 8.61
C ASP A 33 -6.03 -0.26 7.91
N ALA A 34 -6.59 -0.83 6.85
CA ALA A 34 -7.71 -0.24 6.14
C ALA A 34 -9.02 -0.79 6.70
N ASP A 35 -10.04 0.06 6.81
CA ASP A 35 -11.39 -0.35 7.24
C ASP A 35 -12.16 -1.05 6.11
N ARG A 36 -11.55 -2.05 5.46
CA ARG A 36 -12.15 -2.88 4.40
C ARG A 36 -11.50 -4.25 4.28
N ASP A 37 -12.28 -5.22 3.83
CA ASP A 37 -11.80 -6.56 3.49
C ASP A 37 -11.37 -6.61 2.01
N CYS A 38 -10.44 -7.51 1.70
CA CYS A 38 -10.00 -7.74 0.34
C CYS A 38 -11.15 -8.31 -0.51
N PRO A 39 -11.47 -7.72 -1.68
CA PRO A 39 -12.56 -8.20 -2.52
C PRO A 39 -12.28 -9.58 -3.15
N ASP A 40 -11.01 -9.96 -3.28
CA ASP A 40 -10.62 -11.20 -3.98
C ASP A 40 -10.58 -12.42 -3.04
N CYS A 41 -10.17 -12.24 -1.78
CA CYS A 41 -9.97 -13.36 -0.84
C CYS A 41 -10.59 -13.15 0.55
N GLY A 42 -11.16 -11.97 0.84
CA GLY A 42 -11.72 -11.64 2.15
C GLY A 42 -10.70 -11.42 3.27
N GLY A 43 -9.41 -11.34 2.94
CA GLY A 43 -8.33 -11.08 3.91
C GLY A 43 -8.16 -9.60 4.26
N ASP A 44 -7.36 -9.32 5.28
CA ASP A 44 -7.12 -7.96 5.78
C ASP A 44 -6.41 -7.07 4.75
N VAL A 45 -6.90 -5.84 4.58
CA VAL A 45 -6.31 -4.82 3.72
C VAL A 45 -5.56 -3.79 4.56
N ILE A 46 -4.42 -3.36 4.05
CA ILE A 46 -3.64 -2.24 4.58
C ILE A 46 -3.60 -1.10 3.57
N SER A 47 -3.37 0.12 4.05
CA SER A 47 -3.21 1.30 3.23
C SER A 47 -1.86 1.98 3.47
N VAL A 48 -1.33 2.60 2.42
CA VAL A 48 -0.17 3.49 2.48
C VAL A 48 -0.44 4.74 1.64
N GLY A 49 -0.29 5.91 2.25
CA GLY A 49 -0.26 7.18 1.53
C GLY A 49 1.15 7.45 1.02
N TYR A 50 1.31 7.96 -0.19
CA TYR A 50 2.63 8.26 -0.76
C TYR A 50 2.58 9.38 -1.80
N MET A 51 3.75 9.93 -2.08
CA MET A 51 3.95 10.97 -3.09
C MET A 51 4.74 10.40 -4.27
N PRO A 52 4.10 10.08 -5.41
CA PRO A 52 4.82 9.70 -6.62
C PRO A 52 5.55 10.90 -7.25
N SER A 53 5.02 12.11 -7.04
CA SER A 53 5.62 13.37 -7.47
C SER A 53 5.44 14.45 -6.40
N VAL A 54 6.17 15.56 -6.51
CA VAL A 54 6.12 16.66 -5.53
C VAL A 54 4.75 17.36 -5.45
N THR A 55 3.86 17.14 -6.42
CA THR A 55 2.54 17.78 -6.52
C THR A 55 1.37 16.82 -6.36
N GLU A 56 1.64 15.53 -6.11
CA GLU A 56 0.61 14.49 -6.09
C GLU A 56 0.71 13.68 -4.80
N PHE A 57 -0.45 13.35 -4.23
CA PHE A 57 -0.57 12.47 -3.08
C PHE A 57 -1.58 11.38 -3.41
N VAL A 58 -1.19 10.14 -3.22
CA VAL A 58 -1.93 8.96 -3.62
C VAL A 58 -2.10 8.05 -2.41
N THR A 59 -3.27 7.41 -2.30
CA THR A 59 -3.48 6.35 -1.31
C THR A 59 -3.55 5.01 -2.02
N ALA A 60 -2.63 4.11 -1.68
CA ALA A 60 -2.65 2.72 -2.11
C ALA A 60 -3.28 1.83 -1.04
N TYR A 61 -3.97 0.80 -1.50
CA TYR A 61 -4.51 -0.30 -0.72
C TYR A 61 -3.89 -1.61 -1.18
N LYS A 62 -3.51 -2.48 -0.24
CA LYS A 62 -2.90 -3.78 -0.54
C LYS A 62 -3.48 -4.86 0.37
N CYS A 63 -3.91 -5.97 -0.22
CA CYS A 63 -4.23 -7.17 0.54
C CYS A 63 -2.96 -7.78 1.11
N GLN A 64 -3.00 -8.20 2.38
CA GLN A 64 -1.85 -8.83 3.03
C GLN A 64 -1.61 -10.28 2.57
N GLU A 65 -2.59 -10.92 1.92
CA GLU A 65 -2.54 -12.35 1.59
C GLU A 65 -2.43 -12.66 0.10
N CYS A 66 -3.04 -11.83 -0.77
CA CYS A 66 -3.09 -12.07 -2.21
C CYS A 66 -2.56 -10.87 -3.02
N ASP A 67 -2.55 -11.03 -4.34
CA ASP A 67 -1.95 -10.06 -5.25
C ASP A 67 -2.79 -8.78 -5.42
N TRP A 68 -4.05 -8.79 -4.98
CA TRP A 68 -4.94 -7.62 -5.07
C TRP A 68 -4.30 -6.37 -4.46
N ALA A 69 -4.34 -5.30 -5.24
CA ALA A 69 -3.99 -3.95 -4.85
C ALA A 69 -4.87 -2.95 -5.59
N GLU A 70 -5.13 -1.81 -4.98
CA GLU A 70 -5.92 -0.72 -5.56
C GLU A 70 -5.24 0.60 -5.25
N VAL A 71 -5.37 1.55 -6.16
CA VAL A 71 -4.83 2.89 -6.01
C VAL A 71 -5.99 3.87 -6.14
N ASP A 72 -6.15 4.72 -5.13
CA ASP A 72 -7.14 5.80 -5.11
C ASP A 72 -6.44 7.10 -5.50
N ARG A 73 -6.72 7.55 -6.72
CA ARG A 73 -6.25 8.81 -7.33
C ARG A 73 -7.46 9.57 -7.82
N ASP A 74 -7.61 10.81 -7.35
CA ASP A 74 -8.52 11.81 -7.91
C ASP A 74 -7.94 12.48 -9.16
#